data_AF-A0A1B2EY79-F1
#
_entry.id   AF-A0A1B2EY79-F1
#
_cell.length_a   1.000
_cell.length_b   1.000
_cell.length_c   1.000
_cell.angle_alpha   90.00
_cell.angle_beta   90.00
_cell.angle_gamma   90.00
#
_symmetry.space_group_name_H-M   'P 1'
#
loop_
_entity.id
_entity.type
_entity.pdbx_description
1 polymer ?
#
loop_
_entity_poly.entity_id
_entity_poly.type
_entity_poly.pdbx_seq_one_letter_code
_entity_poly.pdbx_strand_id
1 'polypeptide(L)'
;MPRFYDTCAGPISGLYLPPVAWDVLQREKIQTLEQLVDIADRLEQVEGIEPRMAEVIREALARVAPPKEQIVGEMLQATWCA
;
A
#
# COMPACT_ATOMS: atom_id res chain seq x y z
N MET A 1 -12.38 -9.33 16.56
CA MET A 1 -11.00 -9.10 17.04
C MET A 1 -10.16 -8.61 15.88
N PRO A 2 -9.50 -7.44 15.98
CA PRO A 2 -8.54 -7.04 14.97
C PRO A 2 -7.34 -7.98 15.14
N ARG A 3 -7.05 -8.79 14.11
CA ARG A 3 -5.75 -9.44 14.03
C ARG A 3 -4.76 -8.31 13.77
N PHE A 4 -4.05 -7.89 14.81
CA PHE A 4 -2.84 -7.09 14.64
C PHE A 4 -1.85 -8.03 13.98
N TYR A 5 -1.88 -8.06 12.66
CA TYR A 5 -0.76 -8.61 11.92
C TYR A 5 0.42 -7.72 12.31
N ASP A 6 1.43 -8.29 12.95
CA ASP A 6 2.68 -7.56 13.20
C ASP A 6 3.19 -7.11 11.82
N THR A 7 3.04 -5.83 11.53
CA THR A 7 3.48 -5.26 10.26
C THR A 7 4.96 -4.96 10.35
N CYS A 8 5.71 -5.36 9.34
CA CYS A 8 7.16 -5.14 9.29
C CYS A 8 7.49 -4.18 8.15
N ALA A 9 8.50 -3.35 8.38
CA ALA A 9 9.14 -2.61 7.30
C ALA A 9 9.78 -3.62 6.33
N GLY A 10 9.61 -3.39 5.04
CA GLY A 10 10.21 -4.22 4.00
C GLY A 10 11.03 -3.41 3.00
N PRO A 11 11.28 -3.95 1.79
CA PRO A 11 12.09 -3.30 0.77
C PRO A 11 11.52 -1.95 0.29
N ILE A 12 10.21 -1.74 0.43
CA ILE A 12 9.57 -0.46 0.08
C ILE A 12 9.57 0.43 1.32
N SER A 13 10.33 1.52 1.27
CA SER A 13 10.41 2.49 2.38
C SER A 13 9.06 3.15 2.64
N GLY A 14 8.68 3.26 3.92
CA GLY A 14 7.40 3.84 4.35
C GLY A 14 6.21 2.90 4.27
N LEU A 15 6.38 1.68 3.74
CA LEU A 15 5.34 0.67 3.66
C LEU A 15 5.54 -0.39 4.75
N TYR A 16 4.47 -0.63 5.51
CA TYR A 16 4.44 -1.61 6.58
C TYR A 16 3.38 -2.66 6.26
N LEU A 17 3.82 -3.88 5.96
CA LEU A 17 2.95 -5.00 5.60
C LEU A 17 3.21 -6.21 6.50
N PRO A 18 2.23 -7.10 6.64
CA PRO A 18 2.43 -8.39 7.29
C PRO A 18 3.55 -9.20 6.59
N PRO A 19 4.34 -10.01 7.31
CA PRO A 19 5.39 -10.85 6.73
C PRO A 19 4.90 -11.75 5.59
N VAL A 20 3.67 -12.27 5.71
CA VAL A 20 3.05 -13.11 4.67
C VAL A 20 2.83 -12.34 3.38
N ALA A 21 2.42 -11.06 3.47
CA ALA A 21 2.30 -10.21 2.29
C ALA A 21 3.68 -9.98 1.65
N TRP A 22 4.72 -9.72 2.46
CA TRP A 22 6.08 -9.58 1.95
C TRP A 22 6.59 -10.84 1.24
N ASP A 23 6.27 -12.03 1.72
CA ASP A 23 6.64 -13.29 1.06
C ASP A 23 6.05 -13.39 -0.35
N VAL A 24 4.77 -13.04 -0.50
CA VAL A 24 4.12 -13.06 -1.82
C VAL A 24 4.70 -12.00 -2.75
N LEU A 25 4.97 -10.79 -2.25
CA LEU A 25 5.62 -9.74 -3.05
C LEU A 25 7.02 -10.16 -3.51
N GLN A 26 7.78 -10.87 -2.67
CA GLN A 26 9.07 -11.42 -3.06
C GLN A 26 8.95 -12.48 -4.14
N ARG A 27 7.94 -13.36 -4.08
CA ARG A 27 7.67 -14.36 -5.13
C ARG A 27 7.37 -13.70 -6.48
N GLU A 28 6.59 -12.63 -6.46
CA GLU A 28 6.28 -11.81 -7.64
C GLU A 28 7.42 -10.86 -8.05
N LYS A 29 8.56 -10.89 -7.34
CA LYS A 29 9.75 -10.06 -7.56
C LYS A 29 9.48 -8.55 -7.48
N ILE A 30 8.52 -8.16 -6.66
CA ILE A 30 8.15 -6.76 -6.46
C ILE A 30 9.06 -6.13 -5.43
N GLN A 31 9.73 -5.06 -5.82
CA GLN A 31 10.66 -4.33 -4.95
C GLN A 31 10.35 -2.84 -4.87
N THR A 32 9.43 -2.36 -5.71
CA THR A 32 9.12 -0.92 -5.82
C THR A 32 7.63 -0.67 -5.58
N LEU A 33 7.32 0.55 -5.13
CA LEU A 33 5.95 0.98 -4.90
C LEU A 33 5.10 0.92 -6.18
N GLU A 34 5.68 1.28 -7.33
CA GLU A 34 4.98 1.27 -8.63
C GLU A 34 4.57 -0.15 -9.04
N GLN A 35 5.48 -1.11 -8.91
CA GLN A 35 5.17 -2.53 -9.17
C GLN A 35 4.12 -3.06 -8.20
N LEU A 36 4.18 -2.63 -6.93
CA LEU A 36 3.18 -3.01 -5.94
C LEU A 36 1.79 -2.45 -6.27
N VAL A 37 1.71 -1.23 -6.77
CA VAL A 37 0.45 -0.63 -7.23
C VAL A 37 -0.08 -1.37 -8.46
N ASP A 38 0.78 -1.70 -9.42
CA ASP A 38 0.39 -2.41 -10.64
C ASP A 38 -0.21 -3.80 -10.35
N ILE A 39 0.32 -4.50 -9.35
CA ILE A 39 -0.24 -5.79 -8.92
C ILE A 39 -1.34 -5.66 -7.87
N ALA A 40 -1.58 -4.48 -7.27
CA ALA A 40 -2.61 -4.29 -6.26
C ALA A 40 -4.01 -4.57 -6.79
N ASP A 41 -4.23 -4.32 -8.07
CA ASP A 41 -5.49 -4.66 -8.76
C ASP A 41 -5.62 -6.16 -9.05
N ARG A 42 -4.52 -6.91 -9.07
CA ARG A 42 -4.48 -8.35 -9.35
C ARG A 42 -4.13 -9.21 -8.13
N LEU A 43 -3.97 -8.57 -6.98
CA LEU A 43 -3.58 -9.19 -5.71
C LEU A 43 -4.57 -10.27 -5.27
N GLU A 44 -5.86 -10.09 -5.56
CA GLU A 44 -6.93 -11.07 -5.31
C GLU A 44 -6.85 -12.30 -6.23
N GLN A 45 -6.10 -12.22 -7.34
CA GLN A 45 -5.87 -13.33 -8.27
C GLN A 45 -4.62 -14.15 -7.90
N VAL A 46 -3.82 -13.68 -6.94
CA VAL A 46 -2.60 -14.36 -6.52
C VAL A 46 -2.96 -15.51 -5.59
N GLU A 47 -2.55 -16.72 -5.97
CA GLU A 47 -2.81 -17.93 -5.20
C GLU A 47 -2.10 -17.85 -3.83
N GLY A 48 -2.88 -17.90 -2.75
CA GLY A 48 -2.39 -17.72 -1.37
C GLY A 48 -2.63 -16.33 -0.78
N ILE A 49 -3.25 -15.40 -1.53
CA ILE A 49 -3.72 -14.12 -0.99
C ILE A 49 -5.22 -14.15 -0.77
N GLU A 50 -5.60 -14.01 0.50
CA GLU A 50 -7.01 -13.82 0.86
C GLU A 50 -7.48 -12.41 0.48
N PRO A 51 -8.76 -12.21 0.11
CA PRO A 51 -9.31 -10.89 -0.21
C PRO A 51 -9.03 -9.84 0.88
N ARG A 52 -9.10 -10.28 2.14
CA ARG A 52 -8.78 -9.45 3.31
C ARG A 52 -7.32 -8.98 3.35
N MET A 53 -6.39 -9.81 2.87
CA MET A 53 -4.98 -9.44 2.80
C MET A 53 -4.71 -8.46 1.65
N ALA A 54 -5.42 -8.61 0.52
CA ALA A 54 -5.42 -7.63 -0.56
C ALA A 54 -5.95 -6.26 -0.10
N GLU A 55 -7.00 -6.22 0.73
CA GLU A 55 -7.49 -5.00 1.37
C GLU A 55 -6.42 -4.33 2.25
N VAL A 56 -5.74 -5.09 3.12
CA VAL A 56 -4.68 -4.56 3.98
C VAL A 56 -3.54 -3.95 3.16
N ILE A 57 -3.15 -4.59 2.06
CA ILE A 57 -2.10 -4.05 1.17
C ILE A 57 -2.58 -2.77 0.48
N ARG A 58 -3.83 -2.72 0.01
CA ARG A 58 -4.44 -1.51 -0.57
C ARG A 58 -4.54 -0.36 0.43
N GLU A 59 -4.93 -0.62 1.67
CA GLU A 59 -4.95 0.40 2.72
C GLU A 59 -3.55 0.91 3.07
N ALA A 60 -2.57 0.01 3.17
CA ALA A 60 -1.19 0.39 3.41
C ALA A 60 -0.66 1.23 2.23
N LEU A 61 -0.90 0.80 0.99
CA LEU A 61 -0.58 1.55 -0.22
C LEU A 61 -1.20 2.95 -0.21
N ALA A 62 -2.50 3.08 0.10
CA ALA A 62 -3.17 4.38 0.15
C ALA A 62 -2.58 5.34 1.20
N ARG A 63 -1.87 4.82 2.21
CA ARG A 63 -1.15 5.64 3.20
C ARG A 63 0.22 6.11 2.70
N VAL A 64 0.91 5.33 1.87
CA VAL A 64 2.29 5.65 1.40
C VAL A 64 2.30 6.31 0.03
N ALA A 65 1.45 5.83 -0.87
CA ALA A 65 1.07 6.49 -2.10
C ALA A 65 -0.19 7.29 -1.75
N PRO A 66 -0.10 8.59 -1.41
CA PRO A 66 -1.28 9.43 -1.48
C PRO A 66 -1.90 9.19 -2.86
N PRO A 67 -3.23 9.05 -2.98
CA PRO A 67 -3.85 9.02 -4.28
C PRO A 67 -3.25 10.18 -5.06
N LYS A 68 -2.79 9.92 -6.29
CA LYS A 68 -2.59 11.01 -7.24
C LYS A 68 -3.98 11.63 -7.46
N GLU A 69 -4.48 12.41 -6.50
CA GLU A 69 -5.19 13.62 -6.80
C GLU A 69 -4.20 14.40 -7.66
N GLN A 70 -4.37 14.25 -8.97
CA GLN A 70 -5.13 15.24 -9.70
C GLN A 70 -4.52 16.59 -9.37
N ILE A 71 -3.86 17.15 -10.37
CA ILE A 71 -3.70 18.57 -10.50
C ILE A 71 -5.13 19.13 -10.55
N VAL A 72 -5.83 19.20 -9.41
CA VAL A 72 -6.71 20.31 -9.13
C VAL A 72 -5.73 21.40 -8.77
N GLY A 73 -5.27 22.07 -9.82
CA GLY A 73 -4.65 23.36 -9.67
C GLY A 73 -5.53 24.21 -8.75
N GLU A 74 -4.85 24.94 -7.89
CA GLU A 74 -5.33 26.08 -7.13
C GLU A 74 -6.04 25.81 -5.80
N MET A 75 -5.36 26.36 -4.79
CA MET A 75 -5.95 26.98 -3.62
C MET A 75 -6.54 26.05 -2.55
N LEU A 76 -5.64 25.43 -1.79
CA LEU A 76 -5.75 25.52 -0.33
C LEU A 76 -4.61 26.39 0.18
N GLN A 77 -4.82 27.69 -0.04
CA GLN A 77 -4.12 28.77 0.61
C GLN A 77 -4.20 28.52 2.11
N ALA A 78 -3.04 28.24 2.70
CA ALA A 78 -2.82 28.32 4.13
C ALA A 78 -3.23 29.74 4.58
N THR A 79 -4.40 29.84 5.21
CA THR A 79 -4.74 30.98 6.05
C THR A 79 -5.06 30.45 7.43
N TRP A 80 -4.00 30.05 8.13
CA TRP A 80 -3.99 30.10 9.58
C TRP A 80 -2.76 30.89 10.00
N CYS A 81 -3.01 31.91 10.81
CA CYS A 81 -2.09 32.82 11.52
C CYS A 81 -1.54 34.03 10.75
N ALA A 82 -2.21 35.18 10.85
CA ALA A 82 -1.92 36.20 11.87
C ALA A 82 -3.00 37.29 11.87
#